data_AF-G2GPW0-F1
#
_entry.id   AF-G2GPW0-F1
#
_cell.length_a   1.000
_cell.length_b   1.000
_cell.length_c   1.000
_cell.angle_alpha   90.00
_cell.angle_beta   90.00
_cell.angle_gamma   90.00
#
_symmetry.space_group_name_H-M   'P 1'
#
loop_
_entity.id
_entity.type
_entity.pdbx_description
1 polymer ?
#
loop_
_entity_poly.entity_id
_entity_poly.type
_entity_poly.pdbx_seq_one_letter_code
_entity_poly.pdbx_strand_id
1 'polypeptide(L)'
;MREHSEDTRTAESPAGPGHVVVVGGGIAGLAAAHRLLADGRRVTLLEASDRLGGKLLTGRVADARVDLGAESMLARRPEAVALAREAGLGERLREPATATASIWTRGALRPLPKGHVMGVPGTAAALAGVLSEEGLARIGRDAELPRTEVGDDVAVGAYVAARVGREVVDRLVEPLLGGVYAGDAYRISLRSAVPQLYRAALTHDSLTEAVREIQSGAAANGPAGPVFMGIEGGVGSLPSAVAASVRARGGEIAT
;
A
#
# COMPACT_ATOMS: atom_id res chain seq x y z
N MET A 1 -17.39 12.43 -59.19
CA MET A 1 -17.73 13.52 -58.25
C MET A 1 -18.93 13.05 -57.42
N ARG A 2 -18.65 12.42 -56.27
CA ARG A 2 -19.66 12.02 -55.28
C ARG A 2 -19.17 12.57 -53.95
N GLU A 3 -19.78 13.66 -53.50
CA GLU A 3 -19.51 14.24 -52.19
C GLU A 3 -20.20 13.38 -51.12
N HIS A 4 -19.40 12.81 -50.22
CA HIS A 4 -19.89 12.28 -48.96
C HIS A 4 -20.09 13.46 -48.02
N SER A 5 -21.35 13.76 -47.70
CA SER A 5 -21.70 14.64 -46.59
C SER A 5 -21.40 13.91 -45.28
N GLU A 6 -20.39 14.38 -44.55
CA GLU A 6 -20.11 13.96 -43.18
C GLU A 6 -21.16 14.56 -42.25
N ASP A 7 -22.11 13.73 -41.85
CA ASP A 7 -23.10 14.03 -40.83
C ASP A 7 -22.40 14.12 -39.45
N THR A 8 -21.96 15.33 -39.12
CA THR A 8 -21.32 15.63 -37.83
C THR A 8 -22.42 15.70 -36.78
N ARG A 9 -22.78 14.56 -36.20
CA ARG A 9 -23.58 14.52 -34.97
C ARG A 9 -22.73 15.08 -33.83
N THR A 10 -22.83 16.40 -33.62
CA THR A 10 -22.48 17.05 -32.37
C THR A 10 -23.32 16.43 -31.26
N ALA A 11 -22.70 15.57 -30.45
CA ALA A 11 -23.30 15.09 -29.22
C ALA A 11 -23.45 16.30 -28.28
N GLU A 12 -24.66 16.86 -28.22
CA GLU A 12 -25.03 17.79 -27.17
C GLU A 12 -24.81 17.11 -25.82
N SER A 13 -23.87 17.62 -25.04
CA SER A 13 -23.62 17.18 -23.67
C SER A 13 -24.86 17.55 -22.85
N PRO A 14 -25.58 16.59 -22.23
CA PRO A 14 -26.82 16.89 -21.56
C PRO A 14 -26.55 17.87 -20.41
N ALA A 15 -27.17 19.05 -20.51
CA ALA A 15 -27.10 20.12 -19.53
C ALA A 15 -27.76 19.66 -18.21
N GLY A 16 -26.92 19.16 -17.31
CA GLY A 16 -27.26 18.77 -15.95
C GLY A 16 -26.05 18.12 -15.29
N PRO A 17 -25.97 18.09 -13.96
CA PRO A 17 -24.92 17.33 -13.29
C PRO A 17 -25.08 15.85 -13.64
N GLY A 18 -24.24 15.34 -14.55
CA GLY A 18 -24.30 13.94 -15.00
C GLY A 18 -24.42 12.97 -13.82
N HIS A 19 -25.27 11.95 -13.97
CA HIS A 19 -25.51 10.95 -12.93
C HIS A 19 -24.47 9.84 -13.02
N VAL A 20 -23.81 9.58 -11.89
CA VAL A 20 -22.81 8.52 -11.77
C VAL A 20 -23.32 7.44 -10.83
N VAL A 21 -23.23 6.19 -11.28
CA VAL A 21 -23.51 5.01 -10.45
C VAL A 21 -22.17 4.42 -10.01
N VAL A 22 -21.97 4.27 -8.70
CA VAL A 22 -20.78 3.65 -8.10
C VAL A 22 -21.16 2.25 -7.62
N VAL A 23 -20.43 1.23 -8.07
CA VAL A 23 -20.67 -0.17 -7.69
C VAL A 23 -19.64 -0.60 -6.64
N GLY A 24 -20.11 -0.98 -5.45
CA GLY A 24 -19.32 -1.41 -4.31
C GLY A 24 -19.24 -0.36 -3.20
N GLY A 25 -19.79 -0.68 -2.02
CA GLY A 25 -19.80 0.09 -0.78
C GLY A 25 -18.56 -0.08 0.09
N GLY A 26 -17.44 -0.55 -0.48
CA GLY A 26 -16.14 -0.48 0.16
C GLY A 26 -15.58 0.94 0.23
N ILE A 27 -14.46 1.13 0.92
CA ILE A 27 -13.86 2.47 1.08
C ILE A 27 -13.52 3.16 -0.25
N ALA A 28 -13.14 2.41 -1.28
CA ALA A 28 -12.88 2.94 -2.61
C ALA A 28 -14.14 3.56 -3.24
N GLY A 29 -15.27 2.85 -3.23
CA GLY A 29 -16.52 3.36 -3.78
C GLY A 29 -17.09 4.51 -2.95
N LEU A 30 -17.01 4.43 -1.62
CA LEU A 30 -17.42 5.52 -0.73
C LEU A 30 -16.58 6.79 -0.95
N ALA A 31 -15.26 6.66 -1.10
CA ALA A 31 -14.38 7.78 -1.43
C ALA A 31 -14.69 8.37 -2.81
N ALA A 32 -14.94 7.51 -3.81
CA ALA A 32 -15.34 7.96 -5.15
C ALA A 32 -16.66 8.74 -5.11
N ALA A 33 -17.69 8.21 -4.44
CA ALA A 33 -18.97 8.89 -4.27
C ALA A 33 -18.81 10.24 -3.55
N HIS A 34 -18.00 10.28 -2.49
CA HIS A 34 -17.70 11.50 -1.74
C HIS A 34 -17.06 12.59 -2.60
N ARG A 35 -16.12 12.22 -3.48
CA ARG A 35 -15.44 13.16 -4.40
C ARG A 35 -16.37 13.60 -5.54
N LEU A 36 -17.11 12.68 -6.17
CA LEU A 36 -18.04 12.99 -7.26
C LEU A 36 -19.16 13.95 -6.81
N LEU A 37 -19.65 13.82 -5.58
CA LEU A 37 -20.61 14.76 -4.99
C LEU A 37 -20.00 16.15 -4.78
N ALA A 38 -18.72 16.22 -4.38
CA ALA A 38 -18.01 17.50 -4.26
C ALA A 38 -17.84 18.20 -5.63
N ASP A 39 -17.76 17.42 -6.71
CA ASP A 39 -17.75 17.92 -8.09
C ASP A 39 -19.16 18.23 -8.64
N GLY A 40 -20.18 18.21 -7.79
CA GLY A 40 -21.57 18.54 -8.14
C GLY A 40 -22.31 17.46 -8.91
N ARG A 41 -21.79 16.22 -9.02
CA ARG A 41 -22.47 15.12 -9.71
C ARG A 41 -23.63 14.57 -8.87
N ARG A 42 -24.68 14.11 -9.53
CA ARG A 42 -25.67 13.23 -8.88
C ARG A 42 -25.04 11.84 -8.74
N VAL A 43 -25.12 11.22 -7.56
CA VAL A 43 -24.45 9.93 -7.30
C VAL A 43 -25.40 8.95 -6.64
N THR A 44 -25.43 7.72 -7.17
CA THR A 44 -26.03 6.55 -6.51
C THR A 44 -24.95 5.50 -6.29
N LEU A 45 -24.76 5.05 -5.05
CA LEU A 45 -23.87 3.95 -4.70
C LEU A 45 -24.69 2.68 -4.46
N LEU A 46 -24.28 1.58 -5.09
CA LEU A 46 -24.90 0.26 -4.95
C LEU A 46 -23.89 -0.69 -4.30
N GLU A 47 -24.23 -1.23 -3.14
CA GLU A 47 -23.52 -2.31 -2.45
C GLU A 47 -24.35 -3.59 -2.53
N ALA A 48 -23.69 -4.74 -2.69
CA ALA A 48 -24.37 -6.01 -2.87
C ALA A 48 -24.68 -6.72 -1.54
N SER A 49 -23.95 -6.39 -0.48
CA SER A 49 -24.16 -6.92 0.86
C SER A 49 -25.03 -6.01 1.71
N ASP A 50 -25.49 -6.53 2.85
CA ASP A 50 -26.29 -5.82 3.85
C ASP A 50 -25.51 -4.73 4.64
N ARG A 51 -24.25 -4.48 4.28
CA ARG A 51 -23.38 -3.55 5.00
C ARG A 51 -22.39 -2.83 4.10
N LEU A 52 -22.02 -1.63 4.53
CA LEU A 52 -20.92 -0.87 3.93
C LEU A 52 -19.57 -1.25 4.53
N GLY A 53 -18.49 -0.78 3.90
CA GLY A 53 -17.11 -0.84 4.38
C GLY A 53 -16.25 -1.93 3.74
N GLY A 54 -16.84 -2.99 3.19
CA GLY A 54 -16.10 -4.08 2.57
C GLY A 54 -15.08 -4.69 3.54
N LYS A 55 -13.78 -4.58 3.21
CA LYS A 55 -12.66 -5.08 4.04
C LYS A 55 -12.37 -4.23 5.29
N LEU A 56 -12.86 -2.99 5.35
CA LEU A 56 -12.78 -2.18 6.57
C LEU A 56 -13.97 -2.55 7.46
N LEU A 57 -13.71 -3.41 8.44
CA LEU A 57 -14.72 -3.99 9.31
C LEU A 57 -14.22 -3.98 10.75
N THR A 58 -15.06 -3.51 11.68
CA THR A 58 -14.83 -3.69 13.12
C THR A 58 -15.66 -4.85 13.65
N GLY A 59 -15.16 -5.53 14.67
CA GLY A 59 -15.83 -6.60 15.37
C GLY A 59 -15.54 -6.58 16.86
N ARG A 60 -15.98 -7.63 17.55
CA ARG A 60 -15.65 -7.88 18.95
C ARG A 60 -14.93 -9.21 19.08
N VAL A 61 -13.84 -9.20 19.83
CA VAL A 61 -13.14 -10.40 20.30
C VAL A 61 -13.15 -10.33 21.82
N ALA A 62 -13.88 -11.25 22.46
CA ALA A 62 -14.26 -11.13 23.86
C ALA A 62 -14.92 -9.75 24.15
N ASP A 63 -14.41 -9.02 25.14
CA ASP A 63 -14.89 -7.70 25.55
C ASP A 63 -14.24 -6.53 24.78
N ALA A 64 -13.23 -6.81 23.95
CA ALA A 64 -12.52 -5.81 23.15
C ALA A 64 -13.16 -5.59 21.77
N ARG A 65 -13.20 -4.33 21.32
CA ARG A 65 -13.49 -3.97 19.93
C ARG A 65 -12.18 -3.99 19.14
N VAL A 66 -12.20 -4.62 17.97
CA VAL A 66 -11.02 -4.76 17.10
C VAL A 66 -11.38 -4.48 15.64
N ASP A 67 -10.39 -4.10 14.84
CA ASP A 67 -10.50 -4.16 13.39
C ASP A 67 -10.29 -5.62 12.94
N LEU A 68 -11.21 -6.15 12.12
CA LEU A 68 -11.16 -7.51 11.57
C LEU A 68 -10.48 -7.58 10.20
N GLY A 69 -10.08 -6.43 9.66
CA GLY A 69 -9.41 -6.29 8.37
C GLY A 69 -8.22 -5.35 8.49
N ALA A 70 -8.28 -4.19 7.82
CA ALA A 70 -7.21 -3.21 8.00
C ALA A 70 -7.33 -2.49 9.35
N GLU A 71 -6.24 -2.48 10.09
CA GLU A 71 -6.12 -1.91 11.45
C GLU A 71 -5.46 -0.53 11.48
N SER A 72 -4.88 -0.09 10.37
CA SER A 72 -4.21 1.21 10.25
C SER A 72 -4.22 1.74 8.81
N MET A 73 -4.01 3.05 8.67
CA MET A 73 -3.83 3.73 7.39
C MET A 73 -2.36 4.16 7.26
N LEU A 74 -1.78 4.10 6.05
CA LEU A 74 -0.44 4.63 5.79
C LEU A 74 -0.48 6.17 5.81
N ALA A 75 -0.01 6.81 6.88
CA ALA A 75 -0.09 8.27 7.05
C ALA A 75 0.86 9.03 6.09
N ARG A 76 1.88 8.35 5.55
CA ARG A 76 2.75 8.88 4.49
C ARG A 76 2.01 9.15 3.17
N ARG A 77 0.79 8.64 3.03
CA ARG A 77 -0.14 8.94 1.94
C ARG A 77 -1.29 9.78 2.51
N PRO A 78 -1.38 11.07 2.14
CA PRO A 78 -2.31 11.99 2.81
C PRO A 78 -3.79 11.67 2.54
N GLU A 79 -4.11 10.91 1.50
CA GLU A 79 -5.45 10.77 0.96
C GLU A 79 -6.44 10.16 1.96
N ALA A 80 -6.05 9.10 2.68
CA ALA A 80 -6.92 8.44 3.65
C ALA A 80 -7.11 9.29 4.92
N VAL A 81 -6.04 9.95 5.37
CA VAL A 81 -6.08 10.88 6.52
C VAL A 81 -6.94 12.11 6.20
N ALA A 82 -6.79 12.67 5.00
CA ALA A 82 -7.60 13.79 4.52
C ALA A 82 -9.07 13.40 4.43
N LEU A 83 -9.40 12.23 3.86
CA LEU A 83 -10.76 11.71 3.81
C LEU A 83 -11.37 11.54 5.21
N ALA A 84 -10.59 11.03 6.17
CA ALA A 84 -11.05 10.90 7.55
C ALA A 84 -11.36 12.28 8.17
N ARG A 85 -10.54 13.31 7.92
CA ARG A 85 -10.81 14.68 8.36
C ARG A 85 -12.06 15.26 7.71
N GLU A 86 -12.20 15.11 6.39
CA GLU A 86 -13.36 15.55 5.63
C GLU A 86 -14.66 14.87 6.08
N ALA A 87 -14.56 13.62 6.56
CA ALA A 87 -15.68 12.86 7.13
C ALA A 87 -15.93 13.13 8.63
N GLY A 88 -15.27 14.13 9.22
CA GLY A 88 -15.49 14.54 10.61
C GLY A 88 -14.76 13.70 11.67
N LEU A 89 -13.81 12.85 11.27
CA LEU A 89 -13.02 12.01 12.19
C LEU A 89 -11.68 12.65 12.58
N GLY A 90 -11.45 13.92 12.26
CA GLY A 90 -10.15 14.59 12.45
C GLY A 90 -9.62 14.52 13.90
N GLU A 91 -10.48 14.77 14.88
CA GLU A 91 -10.15 14.72 16.32
C GLU A 91 -9.99 13.30 16.87
N ARG A 92 -10.39 12.28 16.10
CA ARG A 92 -10.29 10.86 16.44
C ARG A 92 -9.08 10.18 15.81
N LEU A 93 -8.32 10.88 14.97
CA LEU A 93 -7.08 10.34 14.43
C LEU A 93 -6.07 10.15 15.57
N ARG A 94 -5.43 8.98 15.59
CA ARG A 94 -4.46 8.60 16.62
C ARG A 94 -3.23 8.01 15.98
N GLU A 95 -2.06 8.45 16.41
CA GLU A 95 -0.83 7.75 16.08
C GLU A 95 -0.81 6.41 16.83
N PRO A 96 -0.36 5.31 16.20
CA PRO A 96 -0.19 4.05 16.90
C PRO A 96 0.78 4.20 18.07
N ALA A 97 0.55 3.44 19.14
CA ALA A 97 1.54 3.30 20.19
C ALA A 97 2.86 2.76 19.61
N THR A 98 3.99 3.24 20.13
CA THR A 98 5.30 2.79 19.68
C THR A 98 5.47 1.31 19.97
N ALA A 99 5.42 0.49 18.93
CA ALA A 99 5.77 -0.92 18.97
C ALA A 99 7.02 -1.16 18.11
N THR A 100 7.84 -2.13 18.52
CA THR A 100 8.97 -2.59 17.71
C THR A 100 8.54 -3.81 16.92
N ALA A 101 8.87 -3.83 15.62
CA ALA A 101 8.64 -5.01 14.80
C ALA A 101 9.68 -6.10 15.14
N SER A 102 9.26 -7.35 15.06
CA SER A 102 10.12 -8.52 15.26
C SER A 102 9.91 -9.53 14.14
N ILE A 103 10.91 -10.37 13.91
CA ILE A 103 10.87 -11.48 12.96
C ILE A 103 11.18 -12.79 13.69
N TRP A 104 10.38 -13.81 13.40
CA TRP A 104 10.66 -15.17 13.87
C TRP A 104 11.59 -15.85 12.87
N THR A 105 12.82 -16.14 13.31
CA THR A 105 13.81 -16.78 12.45
C THR A 105 14.73 -17.68 13.28
N ARG A 106 15.06 -18.84 12.72
CA ARG A 106 15.96 -19.83 13.34
C ARG A 106 15.55 -20.20 14.78
N GLY A 107 14.25 -20.39 15.00
CA GLY A 107 13.70 -20.84 16.29
C GLY A 107 13.65 -19.77 17.39
N ALA A 108 13.85 -18.49 17.07
CA ALA A 108 13.78 -17.41 18.03
C ALA A 108 13.10 -16.16 17.44
N LEU A 109 12.44 -15.38 18.31
CA LEU A 109 11.96 -14.05 17.97
C LEU A 109 13.12 -13.06 18.06
N ARG A 110 13.35 -12.28 17.01
CA ARG A 110 14.44 -11.31 16.92
C ARG A 110 13.90 -9.94 16.53
N PRO A 111 14.49 -8.82 16.99
CA PRO A 111 14.14 -7.51 16.49
C PRO A 111 14.26 -7.46 14.97
N LEU A 112 13.34 -6.76 14.29
CA LEU A 112 13.45 -6.55 12.86
C LEU A 112 14.75 -5.77 12.58
N PRO A 113 15.67 -6.29 11.73
CA PRO A 113 16.91 -5.61 11.43
C PRO A 113 16.65 -4.24 10.80
N LYS A 114 17.51 -3.28 11.06
CA LYS A 114 17.52 -1.99 10.34
C LYS A 114 18.38 -2.11 9.07
N GLY A 115 18.42 -1.07 8.25
CA GLY A 115 19.32 -1.04 7.10
C GLY A 115 18.85 -1.89 5.92
N HIS A 116 17.54 -2.08 5.77
CA HIS A 116 16.94 -2.70 4.59
C HIS A 116 15.82 -1.84 3.97
N VAL A 117 15.46 -2.11 2.73
CA VAL A 117 14.23 -1.62 2.08
C VAL A 117 13.35 -2.83 1.78
N MET A 118 12.19 -2.96 2.45
CA MET A 118 11.29 -4.12 2.31
C MET A 118 12.01 -5.48 2.42
N GLY A 119 12.95 -5.59 3.36
CA GLY A 119 13.75 -6.79 3.60
C GLY A 119 14.99 -6.95 2.74
N VAL A 120 15.19 -6.13 1.72
CA VAL A 120 16.41 -6.15 0.89
C VAL A 120 17.50 -5.34 1.59
N PRO A 121 18.65 -5.94 1.95
CA PRO A 121 19.65 -5.29 2.79
C PRO A 121 20.55 -4.35 1.99
N GLY A 122 21.02 -3.29 2.66
CA GLY A 122 22.08 -2.42 2.14
C GLY A 122 23.48 -2.96 2.41
N THR A 123 23.66 -3.83 3.40
CA THR A 123 24.94 -4.47 3.75
C THR A 123 24.70 -5.87 4.31
N ALA A 124 25.69 -6.76 4.26
CA ALA A 124 25.60 -8.06 4.90
C ALA A 124 25.37 -7.92 6.42
N ALA A 125 26.12 -7.02 7.07
CA ALA A 125 26.04 -6.78 8.52
C ALA A 125 24.63 -6.38 8.99
N ALA A 126 23.81 -5.76 8.14
CA ALA A 126 22.42 -5.42 8.46
C ALA A 126 21.59 -6.65 8.85
N LEU A 127 21.90 -7.83 8.31
CA LEU A 127 21.16 -9.08 8.55
C LEU A 127 21.90 -10.06 9.47
N ALA A 128 22.93 -9.60 10.17
CA ALA A 128 23.62 -10.40 11.17
C ALA A 128 22.62 -10.91 12.23
N GLY A 129 22.67 -12.21 12.51
CA GLY A 129 21.75 -12.88 13.44
C GLY A 129 20.38 -13.25 12.85
N VAL A 130 20.06 -12.82 11.62
CA VAL A 130 18.88 -13.29 10.87
C VAL A 130 19.25 -14.39 9.88
N LEU A 131 20.41 -14.26 9.23
CA LEU A 131 20.93 -15.19 8.22
C LEU A 131 22.08 -16.06 8.74
N SER A 132 22.38 -17.12 8.00
CA SER A 132 23.60 -17.91 8.15
C SER A 132 24.85 -17.15 7.70
N GLU A 133 26.04 -17.62 8.10
CA GLU A 133 27.32 -17.06 7.61
C GLU A 133 27.44 -17.14 6.08
N GLU A 134 26.96 -18.24 5.48
CA GLU A 134 26.90 -18.40 4.02
C GLU A 134 25.96 -17.36 3.38
N GLY A 135 24.79 -17.12 3.97
CA GLY A 135 23.86 -16.09 3.52
C GLY A 135 24.46 -14.68 3.60
N LEU A 136 25.20 -14.38 4.67
CA LEU A 136 25.91 -13.11 4.82
C LEU A 136 27.02 -12.95 3.76
N ALA A 137 27.81 -14.00 3.53
CA ALA A 137 28.84 -14.02 2.48
C ALA A 137 28.21 -13.87 1.08
N ARG A 138 27.04 -14.45 0.85
CA ARG A 138 26.30 -14.33 -0.42
C ARG A 138 25.86 -12.90 -0.71
N ILE A 139 25.48 -12.12 0.30
CA ILE A 139 25.18 -10.68 0.16
C ILE A 139 26.46 -9.91 -0.24
N GLY A 140 27.61 -10.24 0.36
CA GLY A 140 28.88 -9.56 0.08
C GLY A 140 29.33 -9.65 -1.37
N ARG A 141 28.93 -10.70 -2.09
CA ARG A 141 29.25 -10.90 -3.52
C ARG A 141 28.37 -10.11 -4.49
N ASP A 142 27.37 -9.37 -4.01
CA ASP A 142 26.45 -8.63 -4.89
C ASP A 142 27.18 -7.62 -5.79
N ALA A 143 28.23 -6.95 -5.30
CA ALA A 143 29.00 -5.99 -6.09
C ALA A 143 29.86 -6.65 -7.21
N GLU A 144 30.06 -7.97 -7.16
CA GLU A 144 30.87 -8.71 -8.13
C GLU A 144 30.01 -9.24 -9.30
N LEU A 145 28.69 -9.23 -9.16
CA LEU A 145 27.79 -9.78 -10.16
C LEU A 145 27.51 -8.74 -11.27
N PRO A 146 27.45 -9.17 -12.54
CA PRO A 146 26.98 -8.28 -13.61
C PRO A 146 25.55 -7.84 -13.33
N ARG A 147 25.15 -6.69 -13.86
CA ARG A 147 23.78 -6.18 -13.71
C ARG A 147 22.74 -7.24 -14.06
N THR A 148 21.69 -7.32 -13.24
CA THR A 148 20.57 -8.23 -13.49
C THR A 148 19.45 -7.46 -14.17
N GLU A 149 19.11 -7.87 -15.39
CA GLU A 149 18.02 -7.27 -16.16
C GLU A 149 16.66 -7.48 -15.48
N VAL A 150 15.87 -6.41 -15.40
CA VAL A 150 14.51 -6.44 -14.83
C VAL A 150 13.40 -6.42 -15.87
N GLY A 151 13.72 -6.14 -17.14
CA GLY A 151 12.74 -6.02 -18.22
C GLY A 151 11.64 -5.00 -17.93
N ASP A 152 10.42 -5.27 -18.39
CA ASP A 152 9.23 -4.45 -18.08
C ASP A 152 8.74 -4.63 -16.63
N ASP A 153 8.95 -5.83 -16.09
CA ASP A 153 8.67 -6.22 -14.71
C ASP A 153 9.34 -7.56 -14.36
N VAL A 154 9.57 -7.80 -13.07
CA VAL A 154 10.14 -9.03 -12.52
C VAL A 154 9.56 -9.31 -11.13
N ALA A 155 9.48 -10.57 -10.72
CA ALA A 155 9.07 -10.89 -9.35
C ALA A 155 10.14 -10.45 -8.33
N VAL A 156 9.70 -9.88 -7.19
CA VAL A 156 10.62 -9.41 -6.14
C VAL A 156 11.54 -10.53 -5.67
N GLY A 157 10.97 -11.70 -5.35
CA GLY A 157 11.72 -12.85 -4.87
C GLY A 157 12.76 -13.34 -5.88
N ALA A 158 12.39 -13.39 -7.17
CA ALA A 158 13.30 -13.82 -8.23
C ALA A 158 14.50 -12.86 -8.37
N TYR A 159 14.23 -11.56 -8.40
CA TYR A 159 15.27 -10.54 -8.52
C TYR A 159 16.20 -10.53 -7.30
N VAL A 160 15.64 -10.53 -6.09
CA VAL A 160 16.43 -10.52 -4.85
C VAL A 160 17.25 -11.80 -4.71
N ALA A 161 16.68 -12.97 -5.01
CA ALA A 161 17.41 -14.24 -4.93
C ALA A 161 18.61 -14.28 -5.89
N ALA A 162 18.45 -13.74 -7.11
CA ALA A 162 19.53 -13.66 -8.09
C ALA A 162 20.70 -12.79 -7.61
N ARG A 163 20.40 -11.71 -6.87
CA ARG A 163 21.40 -10.73 -6.40
C ARG A 163 22.05 -11.10 -5.08
N VAL A 164 21.25 -11.41 -4.05
CA VAL A 164 21.71 -11.55 -2.66
C VAL A 164 21.36 -12.90 -2.03
N GLY A 165 20.78 -13.82 -2.81
CA GLY A 165 20.55 -15.21 -2.40
C GLY A 165 19.15 -15.49 -1.85
N ARG A 166 18.73 -16.75 -1.94
CA ARG A 166 17.39 -17.20 -1.52
C ARG A 166 17.15 -17.04 -0.01
N GLU A 167 18.18 -17.19 0.82
CA GLU A 167 18.00 -17.06 2.28
C GLU A 167 17.50 -15.66 2.67
N VAL A 168 17.93 -14.60 1.97
CA VAL A 168 17.42 -13.23 2.16
C VAL A 168 15.93 -13.16 1.85
N VAL A 169 15.50 -13.84 0.77
CA VAL A 169 14.10 -13.89 0.39
C VAL A 169 13.29 -14.60 1.46
N ASP A 170 13.65 -15.84 1.76
CA ASP A 170 12.88 -16.72 2.64
C ASP A 170 12.80 -16.19 4.08
N ARG A 171 13.85 -15.52 4.56
CA ARG A 171 13.96 -15.09 5.96
C ARG A 171 13.61 -13.65 6.23
N LEU A 172 13.43 -12.82 5.20
CA LEU A 172 13.14 -11.41 5.43
C LEU A 172 12.20 -10.79 4.39
N VAL A 173 12.47 -10.96 3.09
CA VAL A 173 11.60 -10.35 2.06
C VAL A 173 10.23 -11.00 2.01
N GLU A 174 10.16 -12.34 1.99
CA GLU A 174 8.90 -13.10 1.97
C GLU A 174 8.05 -12.79 3.21
N PRO A 175 8.56 -12.85 4.46
CA PRO A 175 7.76 -12.46 5.63
C PRO A 175 7.25 -11.02 5.61
N LEU A 176 8.06 -10.06 5.14
CA LEU A 176 7.67 -8.66 5.09
C LEU A 176 6.64 -8.39 3.99
N LEU A 177 6.84 -8.94 2.79
CA LEU A 177 5.87 -8.81 1.70
C LEU A 177 4.59 -9.59 1.99
N GLY A 178 4.71 -10.78 2.57
CA GLY A 178 3.59 -11.58 3.04
C GLY A 178 2.75 -10.85 4.09
N GLY A 179 3.38 -10.10 4.99
CA GLY A 179 2.67 -9.25 5.95
C GLY A 179 1.88 -8.10 5.32
N VAL A 180 2.25 -7.64 4.12
CA VAL A 180 1.57 -6.52 3.42
C VAL A 180 0.54 -7.03 2.41
N TYR A 181 0.91 -8.05 1.63
CA TYR A 181 0.16 -8.50 0.45
C TYR A 181 -0.49 -9.87 0.62
N ALA A 182 -0.13 -10.62 1.68
CA ALA A 182 -0.54 -12.02 1.88
C ALA A 182 -0.29 -12.89 0.63
N GLY A 183 0.82 -12.65 -0.07
CA GLY A 183 1.18 -13.31 -1.32
C GLY A 183 2.64 -13.75 -1.36
N ASP A 184 2.96 -14.52 -2.40
CA ASP A 184 4.27 -15.12 -2.67
C ASP A 184 5.23 -14.10 -3.34
N ALA A 185 6.40 -13.86 -2.75
CA ALA A 185 7.38 -12.91 -3.29
C ALA A 185 7.87 -13.29 -4.69
N TYR A 186 7.82 -14.56 -5.09
CA TYR A 186 8.14 -15.00 -6.44
C TYR A 186 7.02 -14.74 -7.45
N ARG A 187 5.89 -14.17 -7.02
CA ARG A 187 4.77 -13.75 -7.87
C ARG A 187 4.42 -12.27 -7.74
N ILE A 188 4.93 -11.60 -6.71
CA ILE A 188 4.72 -10.18 -6.49
C ILE A 188 5.64 -9.36 -7.40
N SER A 189 5.04 -8.46 -8.20
CA SER A 189 5.74 -7.51 -9.07
C SER A 189 6.70 -6.60 -8.30
N LEU A 190 7.96 -6.52 -8.73
CA LEU A 190 8.94 -5.59 -8.20
C LEU A 190 8.55 -4.13 -8.52
N ARG A 191 8.05 -3.90 -9.73
CA ARG A 191 7.63 -2.57 -10.19
C ARG A 191 6.49 -2.01 -9.36
N SER A 192 5.50 -2.83 -9.02
CA SER A 192 4.33 -2.40 -8.24
C SER A 192 4.57 -2.41 -6.74
N ALA A 193 5.20 -3.44 -6.20
CA ALA A 193 5.29 -3.62 -4.74
C ALA A 193 6.43 -2.82 -4.10
N VAL A 194 7.55 -2.62 -4.80
CA VAL A 194 8.72 -1.90 -4.28
C VAL A 194 9.27 -0.93 -5.35
N PRO A 195 8.49 0.10 -5.75
CA PRO A 195 8.78 0.93 -6.92
C PRO A 195 10.09 1.71 -6.81
N GLN A 196 10.55 2.06 -5.61
CA GLN A 196 11.89 2.68 -5.45
C GLN A 196 13.02 1.71 -5.79
N LEU A 197 12.86 0.41 -5.48
CA LEU A 197 13.86 -0.60 -5.76
C LEU A 197 13.87 -0.96 -7.25
N TYR A 198 12.70 -1.06 -7.87
CA TYR A 198 12.58 -1.20 -9.32
C TYR A 198 13.32 -0.08 -10.06
N ARG A 199 13.07 1.19 -9.68
CA ARG A 199 13.73 2.34 -10.29
C ARG A 199 15.24 2.31 -10.11
N ALA A 200 15.74 1.94 -8.93
CA ALA A 200 17.17 1.84 -8.68
C ALA A 200 17.82 0.68 -9.47
N ALA A 201 17.13 -0.46 -9.62
CA ALA A 201 17.58 -1.60 -10.43
C ALA A 201 17.72 -1.28 -11.94
N LEU A 202 17.05 -0.23 -12.42
CA LEU A 202 17.23 0.24 -13.80
C LEU A 202 18.56 0.95 -14.04
N THR A 203 19.23 1.43 -13.00
CA THR A 203 20.45 2.24 -13.12
C THR A 203 21.65 1.67 -12.38
N HIS A 204 21.43 0.82 -11.37
CA HIS A 204 22.49 0.24 -10.56
C HIS A 204 22.83 -1.18 -10.99
N ASP A 205 24.12 -1.48 -10.99
CA ASP A 205 24.60 -2.84 -11.17
C ASP A 205 24.42 -3.68 -9.90
N SER A 206 24.59 -3.06 -8.73
CA SER A 206 24.52 -3.68 -7.40
C SER A 206 23.24 -3.35 -6.65
N LEU A 207 22.58 -4.37 -6.11
CA LEU A 207 21.33 -4.23 -5.36
C LEU A 207 21.55 -3.61 -3.98
N THR A 208 22.64 -3.97 -3.31
CA THR A 208 23.03 -3.44 -2.00
C THR A 208 23.41 -1.96 -2.10
N GLU A 209 24.05 -1.55 -3.20
CA GLU A 209 24.31 -0.12 -3.49
C GLU A 209 23.01 0.66 -3.69
N ALA A 210 22.12 0.14 -4.55
CA ALA A 210 20.79 0.72 -4.75
C ALA A 210 20.03 0.93 -3.42
N VAL A 211 20.07 -0.05 -2.51
CA VAL A 211 19.45 0.07 -1.19
C VAL A 211 20.11 1.15 -0.33
N ARG A 212 21.45 1.26 -0.34
CA ARG A 212 22.18 2.30 0.41
C ARG A 212 21.87 3.70 -0.11
N GLU A 213 21.71 3.88 -1.42
CA GLU A 213 21.29 5.15 -2.01
C GLU A 213 19.88 5.54 -1.53
N ILE A 214 18.92 4.62 -1.62
CA ILE A 214 17.54 4.86 -1.18
C ILE A 214 17.50 5.26 0.30
N GLN A 215 18.30 4.61 1.15
CA GLN A 215 18.39 4.91 2.58
C GLN A 215 18.98 6.29 2.85
N SER A 216 20.04 6.65 2.13
CA SER A 216 20.68 7.96 2.23
C SER A 216 19.72 9.08 1.82
N GLY A 217 18.97 8.88 0.73
CA GLY A 217 17.93 9.81 0.30
C GLY A 217 16.79 9.94 1.30
N ALA A 218 16.35 8.84 1.94
CA ALA A 218 15.34 8.89 2.98
C ALA A 218 15.81 9.65 4.24
N ALA A 219 17.07 9.48 4.64
CA ALA A 219 17.66 10.18 5.78
C ALA A 219 17.79 11.70 5.54
N ALA A 220 18.12 12.10 4.30
CA ALA A 220 18.27 13.50 3.93
C ALA A 220 16.95 14.30 3.99
N ASN A 221 15.80 13.63 3.81
CA ASN A 221 14.48 14.25 3.81
C ASN A 221 13.89 14.50 5.22
N GLY A 222 14.66 14.24 6.28
CA GLY A 222 14.24 14.45 7.67
C GLY A 222 13.21 13.43 8.17
N PRO A 223 12.78 13.53 9.44
CA PRO A 223 11.76 12.64 9.98
C PRO A 223 10.44 12.89 9.27
N ALA A 224 10.03 11.93 8.44
CA ALA A 224 8.65 11.82 8.01
C ALA A 224 7.77 11.69 9.27
N GLY A 225 6.59 12.29 9.25
CA GLY A 225 5.58 12.07 10.29
C GLY A 225 5.26 10.58 10.50
N PRO A 226 4.28 10.24 11.35
CA PRO A 226 3.98 8.86 11.70
C PRO A 226 3.80 7.99 10.44
N VAL A 227 4.34 6.77 10.46
CA VAL A 227 4.21 5.86 9.31
C VAL A 227 2.76 5.46 9.11
N PHE A 228 2.08 5.18 10.22
CA PHE A 228 0.70 4.73 10.25
C PHE A 228 -0.15 5.67 11.09
N MET A 229 -1.45 5.70 10.78
CA MET A 229 -2.46 6.47 11.49
C MET A 229 -3.66 5.55 11.75
N GLY A 230 -4.10 5.49 13.01
CA GLY A 230 -5.32 4.83 13.42
C GLY A 230 -6.48 5.81 13.60
N ILE A 231 -7.65 5.27 13.93
CA ILE A 231 -8.84 6.04 14.32
C ILE A 231 -9.30 5.48 15.65
N GLU A 232 -9.52 6.34 16.65
CA GLU A 232 -10.12 5.95 17.92
C GLU A 232 -11.45 5.24 17.66
N GLY A 233 -11.60 4.00 18.13
CA GLY A 233 -12.76 3.14 17.83
C GLY A 233 -12.61 2.24 16.59
N GLY A 234 -11.45 2.25 15.94
CA GLY A 234 -11.08 1.36 14.83
C GLY A 234 -11.15 2.03 13.45
N VAL A 235 -10.24 1.66 12.54
CA VAL A 235 -10.22 2.15 11.16
C VAL A 235 -11.47 1.70 10.40
N GLY A 236 -12.09 0.59 10.79
CA GLY A 236 -13.38 0.15 10.27
C GLY A 236 -14.55 1.11 10.56
N SER A 237 -14.35 2.17 11.34
CA SER A 237 -15.34 3.26 11.49
C SER A 237 -15.33 4.27 10.32
N LEU A 238 -14.24 4.33 9.55
CA LEU A 238 -14.09 5.28 8.43
C LEU A 238 -15.20 5.14 7.37
N PRO A 239 -15.55 3.93 6.88
CA PRO A 239 -16.62 3.78 5.89
C PRO A 239 -17.96 4.37 6.35
N SER A 240 -18.34 4.15 7.61
CA SER A 240 -19.61 4.67 8.14
C SER A 240 -19.62 6.20 8.20
N ALA A 241 -18.50 6.82 8.57
CA ALA A 241 -18.36 8.28 8.57
C ALA A 241 -18.42 8.85 7.14
N VAL A 242 -17.73 8.23 6.18
CA VAL A 242 -17.77 8.66 4.79
C VAL A 242 -19.18 8.48 4.21
N ALA A 243 -19.85 7.36 4.51
CA ALA A 243 -21.23 7.11 4.08
C ALA A 243 -22.22 8.16 4.64
N ALA A 244 -22.04 8.57 5.90
CA ALA A 244 -22.83 9.65 6.49
C ALA A 244 -22.59 10.99 5.76
N SER A 245 -21.32 11.32 5.44
CA SER A 245 -20.98 12.50 4.64
C SER A 245 -21.60 12.45 3.24
N VAL A 246 -21.55 11.29 2.56
CA VAL A 246 -22.17 11.07 1.24
C VAL A 246 -23.68 11.33 1.29
N ARG A 247 -24.38 10.76 2.27
CA ARG A 247 -25.83 10.99 2.44
C ARG A 247 -26.16 12.45 2.75
N ALA A 248 -25.37 13.09 3.62
CA ALA A 248 -25.55 14.51 3.96
C ALA A 248 -25.37 15.45 2.75
N ARG A 249 -24.59 15.03 1.76
CA ARG A 249 -24.38 15.74 0.49
C ARG A 249 -25.38 15.36 -0.61
N GLY A 250 -26.41 14.59 -0.29
CA GLY A 250 -27.47 14.19 -1.24
C GLY A 250 -27.16 12.96 -2.09
N GLY A 251 -26.10 12.20 -1.76
CA GLY A 251 -25.82 10.92 -2.40
C GLY A 251 -26.78 9.83 -1.93
N GLU A 252 -27.27 9.02 -2.87
CA GLU A 252 -28.07 7.84 -2.58
C GLU A 252 -27.16 6.63 -2.34
N ILE A 253 -27.46 5.83 -1.30
CA ILE A 253 -26.74 4.59 -0.99
C ILE A 253 -27.76 3.48 -0.80
N ALA A 254 -27.67 2.44 -1.63
CA ALA A 254 -28.43 1.20 -1.49
C ALA A 254 -27.49 0.03 -1.15
N THR A 255 -27.93 -0.82 -0.22
CA THR A 255 -27.30 -2.06 0.27
C THR A 255 -28.30 -3.18 0.14
#